data_AF-A0A1R4F731-F1
#
_entry.id   AF-A0A1R4F731-F1
#
_cell.length_a   1.000
_cell.length_b   1.000
_cell.length_c   1.000
_cell.angle_alpha   90.00
_cell.angle_beta   90.00
_cell.angle_gamma   90.00
#
_symmetry.space_group_name_H-M   'P 1'
#
loop_
_entity.id
_entity.type
_entity.pdbx_description
1 polymer ?
#
loop_
_entity_poly.entity_id
_entity_poly.type
_entity_poly.pdbx_seq_one_letter_code
_entity_poly.pdbx_strand_id
1 'polypeptide(L)'
;MKPFTMAALAALAFSAAAAPVSAGEAAPAPTQTSAARTPTEAENARIVVAFYDLAFNQHRPTEAARLYIGDRYIQHNSAVPNGGAAFYGYFEGFFRDNPQSRATIHRVIVDGDLVALHVHSQETPDDPGRAIVDIFRVENGKIVEHFDVIQTVPATTANGNTMFSGDKAD
;
A
#
# COMPACT_ATOMS: atom_id res chain seq x y z
N MET A 1 8.27 -39.32 22.21
CA MET A 1 7.44 -40.52 22.45
C MET A 1 6.10 -40.02 22.99
N LYS A 2 4.93 -40.14 22.34
CA LYS A 2 4.36 -41.11 21.40
C LYS A 2 3.42 -40.38 20.40
N PRO A 3 3.00 -41.04 19.30
CA PRO A 3 2.67 -40.42 18.02
C PRO A 3 1.19 -40.10 17.87
N PHE A 4 0.87 -39.10 17.04
CA PHE A 4 -0.47 -38.96 16.46
C PHE A 4 -0.55 -39.75 15.16
N THR A 5 -1.39 -40.77 15.19
CA THR A 5 -1.63 -41.76 14.15
C THR A 5 -2.41 -41.15 12.99
N MET A 6 -1.94 -41.40 11.76
CA MET A 6 -2.74 -41.28 10.54
C MET A 6 -3.96 -42.20 10.63
N ALA A 7 -5.13 -41.67 10.28
CA ALA A 7 -6.28 -42.46 9.86
C ALA A 7 -6.57 -42.11 8.39
N ALA A 8 -6.23 -43.05 7.52
CA ALA A 8 -6.70 -43.13 6.15
C ALA A 8 -8.05 -43.88 6.12
N LEU A 9 -8.93 -43.51 5.19
CA LEU A 9 -10.08 -44.20 4.57
C LEU A 9 -11.22 -43.18 4.37
N ALA A 10 -11.96 -43.10 3.27
CA ALA A 10 -12.12 -44.01 2.15
C ALA A 10 -12.50 -43.20 0.90
N ALA A 11 -12.00 -43.64 -0.27
CA ALA A 11 -12.43 -43.11 -1.56
C ALA A 11 -13.85 -43.65 -1.87
N LEU A 12 -14.82 -42.74 -1.93
CA LEU A 12 -16.14 -43.00 -2.51
C LEU A 12 -16.08 -42.66 -4.00
N ALA A 13 -16.06 -43.70 -4.83
CA ALA A 13 -16.22 -43.55 -6.27
C ALA A 13 -17.67 -43.20 -6.61
N PHE A 14 -17.92 -41.94 -6.97
CA PHE A 14 -19.17 -41.55 -7.62
C PHE A 14 -19.04 -41.78 -9.13
N SER A 15 -19.81 -42.74 -9.65
CA SER A 15 -20.04 -42.86 -11.10
C SER A 15 -21.03 -41.77 -11.51
N ALA A 16 -20.54 -40.73 -12.20
CA ALA A 16 -21.38 -39.69 -12.75
C ALA A 16 -21.78 -40.06 -14.19
N ALA A 17 -23.04 -40.40 -14.40
CA ALA A 17 -23.65 -40.40 -15.72
C ALA A 17 -23.83 -38.95 -16.17
N ALA A 18 -23.08 -38.52 -17.20
CA ALA A 18 -23.21 -37.19 -17.78
C ALA A 18 -24.44 -37.13 -18.69
N ALA A 19 -25.46 -36.37 -18.27
CA ALA A 19 -26.48 -35.86 -19.20
C ALA A 19 -25.92 -34.60 -19.90
N PRO A 20 -26.26 -34.36 -21.19
CA PRO A 20 -25.80 -33.17 -21.88
C PRO A 20 -26.47 -31.93 -21.27
N VAL A 21 -25.67 -31.09 -20.61
CA VAL A 21 -26.11 -29.76 -20.17
C VAL A 21 -26.17 -28.90 -21.42
N SER A 22 -27.39 -28.48 -21.78
CA SER A 22 -27.62 -27.47 -22.81
C SER A 22 -26.82 -26.22 -22.47
N ALA A 23 -26.00 -25.76 -23.42
CA ALA A 23 -25.21 -24.54 -23.29
C ALA A 23 -26.16 -23.33 -23.21
N GLY A 24 -26.60 -23.02 -21.99
CA GLY A 24 -27.20 -21.74 -21.66
C GLY A 24 -26.14 -20.67 -21.85
N GLU A 25 -26.41 -19.75 -22.76
CA GLU A 25 -25.60 -18.58 -23.06
C GLU A 25 -25.20 -17.89 -21.75
N ALA A 26 -23.90 -17.92 -21.45
CA ALA A 26 -23.35 -17.32 -20.24
C ALA A 26 -23.70 -15.83 -20.26
N ALA A 27 -24.52 -15.39 -19.30
CA ALA A 27 -24.79 -13.98 -19.10
C ALA A 27 -23.44 -13.23 -18.99
N PRO A 28 -23.28 -12.09 -19.67
CA PRO A 28 -22.03 -11.36 -19.63
C PRO A 28 -21.71 -10.99 -18.18
N ALA A 29 -20.53 -11.37 -17.71
CA ALA A 29 -20.02 -10.96 -16.41
C ALA A 29 -20.07 -9.42 -16.33
N PRO A 30 -20.47 -8.82 -15.20
CA PRO A 30 -20.49 -7.38 -15.07
C PRO A 30 -19.06 -6.88 -15.24
N THR A 31 -18.81 -6.15 -16.33
CA THR A 31 -17.59 -5.38 -16.52
C THR A 31 -17.49 -4.43 -15.34
N GLN A 32 -16.55 -4.68 -14.42
CA GLN A 32 -16.15 -3.71 -13.41
C GLN A 32 -15.42 -2.57 -14.13
N THR A 33 -16.19 -1.63 -14.66
CA THR A 33 -15.68 -0.33 -15.06
C THR A 33 -15.28 0.37 -13.77
N SER A 34 -13.98 0.42 -13.48
CA SER A 34 -13.44 1.40 -12.54
C SER A 34 -13.97 2.76 -12.97
N ALA A 35 -14.84 3.37 -12.17
CA ALA A 35 -15.27 4.74 -12.42
C ALA A 35 -14.02 5.62 -12.53
N ALA A 36 -14.00 6.54 -13.49
CA ALA A 36 -12.94 7.53 -13.56
C ALA A 36 -12.97 8.37 -12.28
N ARG A 37 -11.79 8.63 -11.69
CA ARG A 37 -11.65 9.48 -10.51
C ARG A 37 -12.33 10.83 -10.74
N THR A 38 -12.98 11.36 -9.70
CA THR A 38 -13.45 12.74 -9.69
C THR A 38 -12.25 13.70 -9.73
N PRO A 39 -12.45 14.97 -10.16
CA PRO A 39 -11.38 15.97 -10.11
C PRO A 39 -10.78 16.16 -8.72
N THR A 40 -11.63 16.11 -7.67
CA THR A 40 -11.18 16.21 -6.27
C THR A 40 -10.32 15.03 -5.86
N GLU A 41 -10.70 13.80 -6.20
CA GLU A 41 -9.89 12.62 -5.90
C GLU A 41 -8.55 12.64 -6.66
N ALA A 42 -8.56 13.07 -7.92
CA ALA A 42 -7.34 13.25 -8.69
C ALA A 42 -6.39 14.26 -8.04
N GLU A 43 -6.93 15.36 -7.51
CA GLU A 43 -6.15 16.38 -6.80
C GLU A 43 -5.63 15.89 -5.45
N ASN A 44 -6.45 15.17 -4.67
CA ASN A 44 -6.03 14.56 -3.41
C ASN A 44 -4.87 13.58 -3.63
N ALA A 45 -4.99 12.71 -4.63
CA ALA A 45 -3.91 11.79 -5.01
C ALA A 45 -2.63 12.55 -5.41
N ARG A 46 -2.77 13.63 -6.20
CA ARG A 46 -1.63 14.47 -6.62
C ARG A 46 -0.93 15.12 -5.43
N ILE A 47 -1.69 15.65 -4.46
CA ILE A 47 -1.15 16.24 -3.23
C ILE A 47 -0.32 15.24 -2.46
N VAL A 48 -0.86 14.04 -2.23
CA VAL A 48 -0.19 13.00 -1.43
C VAL A 48 1.07 12.49 -2.14
N VAL A 49 1.01 12.26 -3.45
CA VAL A 49 2.20 11.85 -4.23
C VAL A 49 3.28 12.94 -4.21
N ALA A 50 2.91 14.21 -4.39
CA ALA A 50 3.86 15.33 -4.36
C ALA A 50 4.49 15.53 -2.97
N PHE A 51 3.69 15.40 -1.91
CA PHE A 51 4.17 15.38 -0.54
C PHE A 51 5.20 14.26 -0.35
N TYR A 52 4.86 13.05 -0.79
CA TYR A 52 5.70 11.88 -0.59
C TYR A 52 7.04 11.99 -1.32
N ASP A 53 7.01 12.42 -2.58
CA ASP A 53 8.24 12.64 -3.35
C ASP A 53 9.14 13.71 -2.73
N LEU A 54 8.57 14.86 -2.38
CA LEU A 54 9.33 15.96 -1.78
C LEU A 54 9.89 15.60 -0.39
N ALA A 55 9.10 14.92 0.45
CA ALA A 55 9.53 14.53 1.78
C ALA A 55 10.59 13.41 1.72
N PHE A 56 10.28 12.31 1.02
CA PHE A 56 11.02 11.05 1.15
C PHE A 56 12.05 10.78 0.05
N ASN A 57 11.86 11.30 -1.17
CA ASN A 57 12.80 11.08 -2.27
C ASN A 57 13.71 12.28 -2.51
N GLN A 58 13.22 13.50 -2.23
CA GLN A 58 14.04 14.72 -2.25
C GLN A 58 14.62 15.08 -0.89
N HIS A 59 14.29 14.32 0.17
CA HIS A 59 14.75 14.52 1.56
C HIS A 59 14.49 15.95 2.08
N ARG A 60 13.35 16.53 1.73
CA ARG A 60 12.92 17.89 2.17
C ARG A 60 11.65 17.82 3.03
N PRO A 61 11.65 17.09 4.17
CA PRO A 61 10.45 16.84 4.97
C PRO A 61 9.85 18.13 5.54
N THR A 62 10.67 19.09 5.97
CA THR A 62 10.20 20.36 6.54
C THR A 62 9.46 21.21 5.51
N GLU A 63 9.93 21.20 4.26
CA GLU A 63 9.26 21.91 3.18
C GLU A 63 7.98 21.21 2.75
N ALA A 64 8.03 19.89 2.59
CA ALA A 64 6.85 19.09 2.30
C ALA A 64 5.75 19.28 3.35
N ALA A 65 6.11 19.30 4.63
CA ALA A 65 5.18 19.56 5.71
C ALA A 65 4.54 20.95 5.60
N ARG A 66 5.33 22.00 5.39
CA ARG A 66 4.79 23.37 5.23
C ARG A 66 3.85 23.49 4.03
N LEU A 67 4.17 22.81 2.93
CA LEU A 67 3.38 22.88 1.70
C LEU A 67 2.10 22.05 1.78
N TYR A 68 2.15 20.87 2.38
CA TYR A 68 1.08 19.87 2.22
C TYR A 68 0.40 19.45 3.52
N ILE A 69 1.01 19.60 4.68
CA ILE A 69 0.38 19.23 5.96
C ILE A 69 -0.47 20.39 6.48
N GLY A 70 -1.66 20.09 6.99
CA GLY A 70 -2.56 21.05 7.63
C GLY A 70 -2.24 21.25 9.12
N ASP A 71 -2.76 22.33 9.70
CA ASP A 71 -2.50 22.69 11.10
C ASP A 71 -2.92 21.60 12.10
N ARG A 72 -4.00 20.87 11.76
CA ARG A 72 -4.50 19.73 12.52
C ARG A 72 -4.04 18.44 11.85
N TYR A 73 -2.80 18.02 12.13
CA TYR A 73 -2.26 16.73 11.67
C TYR A 73 -2.30 15.68 12.79
N ILE A 74 -2.93 14.55 12.52
CA ILE A 74 -3.03 13.39 13.42
C ILE A 74 -2.19 12.24 12.84
N GLN A 75 -1.21 11.78 13.62
CA GLN A 75 -0.33 10.66 13.30
C GLN A 75 -0.74 9.42 14.10
N HIS A 76 -1.02 8.32 13.39
CA HIS A 76 -1.35 7.04 14.00
C HIS A 76 -0.20 6.03 14.01
N ASN A 77 0.87 6.27 13.24
CA ASN A 77 2.09 5.46 13.30
C ASN A 77 2.71 5.58 14.71
N SER A 78 2.74 4.46 15.44
CA SER A 78 3.24 4.40 16.82
C SER A 78 4.73 4.74 16.99
N ALA A 79 5.51 4.70 15.91
CA ALA A 79 6.94 5.02 15.90
C ALA A 79 7.23 6.49 15.56
N VAL A 80 6.27 7.25 15.05
CA VAL A 80 6.47 8.64 14.59
C VAL A 80 5.72 9.60 15.52
N PRO A 81 6.39 10.65 16.04
CA PRO A 81 5.73 11.66 16.87
C PRO A 81 4.55 12.36 16.17
N ASN A 82 3.53 12.72 16.97
CA ASN A 82 2.33 13.38 16.45
C ASN A 82 2.52 14.88 16.16
N GLY A 83 1.76 15.39 15.20
CA GLY A 83 1.78 16.79 14.74
C GLY A 83 2.84 17.07 13.66
N GLY A 84 2.53 18.00 12.74
CA GLY A 84 3.38 18.28 11.58
C GLY A 84 4.82 18.67 11.95
N ALA A 85 5.00 19.44 13.03
CA ALA A 85 6.31 19.86 13.52
C ALA A 85 7.19 18.71 13.99
N ALA A 86 6.61 17.78 14.74
CA ALA A 86 7.34 16.64 15.26
C ALA A 86 7.60 15.61 14.16
N PHE A 87 6.66 15.46 13.21
CA PHE A 87 6.83 14.64 12.01
C PHE A 87 8.06 15.05 11.20
N TYR A 88 8.19 16.32 10.78
CA TYR A 88 9.32 16.69 9.92
C TYR A 88 10.65 16.65 10.66
N GLY A 89 10.69 17.00 11.95
CA GLY A 89 11.92 16.93 12.75
C GLY A 89 12.44 15.50 12.91
N TYR A 90 11.54 14.52 13.02
CA TYR A 90 11.90 13.10 13.01
C TYR A 90 12.56 12.70 11.68
N PHE A 91 11.96 13.09 10.55
CA PHE A 91 12.46 12.71 9.23
C PHE A 91 13.74 13.46 8.81
N GLU A 92 13.99 14.68 9.29
CA GLU A 92 15.29 15.34 9.10
C GLU A 92 16.44 14.50 9.69
N GLY A 93 16.25 13.93 10.89
CA GLY A 93 17.20 13.01 11.49
C GLY A 93 17.35 11.71 10.69
N PHE A 94 16.23 11.11 10.29
CA PHE A 94 16.22 9.88 9.50
C PHE A 94 17.01 10.02 8.19
N PHE A 95 16.81 11.10 7.41
CA PHE A 95 17.51 11.28 6.13
C PHE A 95 18.98 11.62 6.28
N ARG A 96 19.37 12.30 7.37
CA ARG A 96 20.79 12.50 7.69
C ARG A 96 21.49 11.17 7.91
N ASP A 97 20.82 10.24 8.59
CA ASP A 97 21.39 8.94 8.93
C ASP A 97 21.25 7.94 7.74
N ASN A 98 20.29 8.15 6.84
CA ASN A 98 19.99 7.31 5.66
C ASN A 98 19.94 8.13 4.35
N PRO A 99 21.05 8.72 3.90
CA PRO A 99 21.08 9.66 2.76
C PRO A 99 20.83 9.01 1.39
N GLN A 100 20.82 7.67 1.33
CA GLN A 100 20.50 6.91 0.12
C GLN A 100 19.10 6.28 0.17
N SER A 101 18.33 6.59 1.21
CA SER A 101 16.98 6.06 1.36
C SER A 101 16.08 6.50 0.21
N ARG A 102 15.19 5.60 -0.19
CA ARG A 102 14.26 5.78 -1.31
C ARG A 102 12.92 5.16 -0.98
N ALA A 103 11.86 5.80 -1.46
CA ALA A 103 10.50 5.30 -1.30
C ALA A 103 9.79 5.25 -2.67
N THR A 104 9.58 4.02 -3.17
CA THR A 104 8.99 3.77 -4.49
C THR A 104 7.50 3.50 -4.34
N ILE A 105 6.67 4.40 -4.86
CA ILE A 105 5.22 4.21 -4.88
C ILE A 105 4.87 3.26 -6.02
N HIS A 106 4.31 2.09 -5.68
CA HIS A 106 3.82 1.13 -6.67
C HIS A 106 2.37 1.38 -7.04
N ARG A 107 1.54 1.85 -6.11
CA ARG A 107 0.11 2.07 -6.35
C ARG A 107 -0.38 3.30 -5.59
N VAL A 108 -1.35 3.97 -6.20
CA VAL A 108 -2.11 5.08 -5.60
C VAL A 108 -3.59 4.74 -5.72
N ILE A 109 -4.23 4.56 -4.57
CA ILE A 109 -5.67 4.30 -4.45
C ILE A 109 -6.27 5.54 -3.80
N VAL A 110 -7.41 6.00 -4.30
CA VAL A 110 -8.13 7.14 -3.73
C VAL A 110 -9.61 6.83 -3.70
N ASP A 111 -10.23 7.19 -2.59
CA ASP A 111 -11.67 7.09 -2.34
C ASP A 111 -12.09 8.35 -1.56
N GLY A 112 -12.69 9.31 -2.27
CA GLY A 112 -13.05 10.60 -1.70
C GLY A 112 -11.84 11.37 -1.13
N ASP A 113 -11.81 11.52 0.19
CA ASP A 113 -10.77 12.24 0.94
C ASP A 113 -9.63 11.34 1.43
N LEU A 114 -9.72 10.02 1.25
CA LEU A 114 -8.69 9.07 1.62
C LEU A 114 -7.82 8.71 0.41
N VAL A 115 -6.50 8.75 0.61
CA VAL A 115 -5.51 8.31 -0.38
C VAL A 115 -4.61 7.27 0.26
N ALA A 116 -4.56 6.08 -0.32
CA ALA A 116 -3.64 5.02 0.08
C ALA A 116 -2.50 4.87 -0.93
N LEU A 117 -1.27 4.77 -0.42
CA LEU A 117 -0.08 4.44 -1.18
C LEU A 117 0.38 3.03 -0.81
N HIS A 118 0.73 2.22 -1.82
CA HIS A 118 1.51 1.01 -1.59
C HIS A 118 2.96 1.31 -1.97
N VAL A 119 3.86 1.24 -1.00
CA VAL A 119 5.23 1.74 -1.10
C VAL A 119 6.25 0.66 -0.79
N HIS A 120 7.32 0.62 -1.58
CA HIS A 120 8.58 -0.04 -1.24
C HIS A 120 9.56 0.99 -0.69
N SER A 121 9.83 0.94 0.61
CA SER A 121 10.77 1.83 1.31
C SER A 121 12.08 1.09 1.56
N GLN A 122 13.20 1.68 1.18
CA GLN A 122 14.55 1.13 1.37
C GLN A 122 15.43 2.19 2.03
N GLU A 123 16.24 1.81 3.01
CA GLU A 123 17.19 2.72 3.68
C GLU A 123 18.51 2.85 2.91
N THR A 124 18.89 1.79 2.19
CA THR A 124 20.07 1.74 1.29
C THR A 124 19.76 0.94 0.02
N PRO A 125 20.58 1.00 -1.04
CA PRO A 125 20.32 0.24 -2.27
C PRO A 125 20.26 -1.28 -2.09
N ASP A 126 20.99 -1.82 -1.11
CA ASP A 126 21.06 -3.27 -0.84
C ASP A 126 20.06 -3.72 0.24
N ASP A 127 19.32 -2.79 0.85
CA ASP A 127 18.28 -3.09 1.84
C ASP A 127 17.05 -3.70 1.13
N PRO A 128 16.62 -4.94 1.49
CA PRO A 128 15.37 -5.50 0.97
C PRO A 128 14.16 -4.60 1.29
N GLY A 129 14.25 -3.81 2.35
CA GLY A 129 13.31 -2.75 2.67
C GLY A 129 12.00 -3.23 3.30
N ARG A 130 11.01 -2.35 3.24
CA ARG A 130 9.68 -2.52 3.81
C ARG A 130 8.62 -2.33 2.73
N ALA A 131 7.60 -3.18 2.77
CA ALA A 131 6.33 -2.95 2.09
C ALA A 131 5.41 -2.18 3.06
N ILE A 132 4.99 -1.00 2.64
CA ILE A 132 4.20 -0.09 3.47
C ILE A 132 2.90 0.22 2.75
N VAL A 133 1.79 0.16 3.49
CA VAL A 133 0.55 0.82 3.07
C VAL A 133 0.39 2.06 3.92
N ASP A 134 0.64 3.22 3.33
CA ASP A 134 0.39 4.53 3.95
C ASP A 134 -1.00 4.99 3.53
N ILE A 135 -1.82 5.47 4.48
CA ILE A 135 -3.17 5.99 4.23
C ILE A 135 -3.24 7.41 4.78
N PHE A 136 -3.60 8.35 3.92
CA PHE A 136 -3.70 9.78 4.24
C PHE A 136 -5.13 10.25 4.09
N ARG A 137 -5.56 11.13 5.01
CA ARG A 137 -6.76 11.96 4.82
C ARG A 137 -6.37 13.34 4.32
N VAL A 138 -7.07 13.82 3.29
CA VAL A 138 -6.88 15.15 2.72
C VAL A 138 -8.13 16.00 2.93
N GLU A 139 -8.00 17.10 3.66
CA GLU A 139 -9.05 18.09 3.87
C GLU A 139 -8.58 19.45 3.34
N ASN A 140 -9.38 20.12 2.53
CA ASN A 140 -9.09 21.47 2.00
C ASN A 140 -7.71 21.59 1.33
N GLY A 141 -7.29 20.55 0.59
CA GLY A 141 -6.00 20.52 -0.09
C GLY A 141 -4.79 20.29 0.84
N LYS A 142 -5.03 19.83 2.07
CA LYS A 142 -4.00 19.57 3.09
C LYS A 142 -4.14 18.17 3.67
N ILE A 143 -3.02 17.51 3.92
CA ILE A 143 -2.93 16.25 4.64
C ILE A 143 -3.14 16.54 6.13
N VAL A 144 -4.16 15.92 6.72
CA VAL A 144 -4.57 16.16 8.12
C VAL A 144 -4.53 14.91 9.00
N GLU A 145 -4.36 13.74 8.40
CA GLU A 145 -4.32 12.48 9.14
C GLU A 145 -3.49 11.45 8.37
N HIS A 146 -2.76 10.60 9.09
CA HIS A 146 -1.93 9.55 8.53
C HIS A 146 -2.00 8.25 9.35
N PHE A 147 -2.13 7.13 8.66
CA PHE A 147 -2.06 5.77 9.18
C PHE A 147 -1.08 4.97 8.35
N ASP A 148 -0.43 3.97 8.94
CA ASP A 148 0.31 2.99 8.16
C ASP A 148 0.22 1.57 8.72
N VAL A 149 0.56 0.62 7.84
CA VAL A 149 0.96 -0.73 8.21
C VAL A 149 2.26 -1.02 7.50
N ILE A 150 3.26 -1.45 8.27
CA ILE A 150 4.63 -1.67 7.81
C ILE A 150 4.96 -3.15 7.94
N GLN A 151 5.42 -3.75 6.85
CA GLN A 151 5.92 -5.12 6.82
C GLN A 151 7.32 -5.16 6.22
N THR A 152 8.28 -5.78 6.91
CA THR A 152 9.59 -6.09 6.31
C THR A 152 9.42 -7.02 5.12
N VAL A 153 10.07 -6.70 3.99
CA VAL A 153 10.04 -7.56 2.81
C VAL A 153 10.69 -8.91 3.16
N PRO A 154 9.98 -10.04 3.05
CA PRO A 154 10.52 -11.33 3.44
C PRO A 154 11.56 -11.82 2.42
N ALA A 155 12.61 -12.51 2.89
CA ALA A 155 13.63 -13.09 2.01
C ALA A 155 13.08 -14.17 1.06
N THR A 156 11.96 -14.82 1.44
CA THR A 156 11.27 -15.82 0.62
C THR A 156 9.76 -15.67 0.77
N THR A 157 9.00 -16.02 -0.28
CA THR A 157 7.54 -16.01 -0.27
C THR A 157 7.00 -17.39 -0.58
N ALA A 158 5.94 -17.80 0.12
CA ALA A 158 5.32 -19.11 -0.10
C ALA A 158 4.66 -19.24 -1.49
N ASN A 159 4.24 -18.12 -2.06
CA ASN A 159 3.57 -18.06 -3.37
C ASN A 159 4.53 -17.77 -4.54
N GLY A 160 5.82 -17.53 -4.27
CA GLY A 160 6.82 -17.20 -5.29
C GLY A 160 6.72 -15.79 -5.90
N ASN A 161 5.75 -14.96 -5.49
CA ASN A 161 5.58 -13.60 -5.98
C ASN A 161 6.37 -12.60 -5.13
N THR A 162 6.75 -11.47 -5.71
CA THR A 162 7.22 -10.32 -4.93
C THR A 162 6.05 -9.66 -4.20
N MET A 163 6.35 -8.82 -3.19
CA MET A 163 5.32 -8.04 -2.50
C MET A 163 4.73 -6.91 -3.36
N PHE A 164 5.38 -6.54 -4.48
CA PHE A 164 5.10 -5.29 -5.19
C PHE A 164 4.60 -5.47 -6.63
N SER A 165 5.08 -6.51 -7.32
CA SER A 165 4.74 -6.79 -8.72
C SER A 165 3.23 -6.94 -8.94
N GLY A 166 2.75 -6.63 -10.14
CA GLY A 166 1.34 -6.76 -10.52
C GLY A 166 0.76 -5.58 -11.30
N ASP A 167 1.60 -4.81 -12.00
CA ASP A 167 1.11 -3.86 -13.00
C ASP A 167 0.51 -4.63 -14.18
N LYS A 168 -0.59 -4.10 -14.73
CA LYS A 168 -1.08 -4.50 -16.05
C LYS A 168 -0.09 -3.99 -17.09
N ALA A 169 0.94 -4.77 -17.35
CA ALA A 169 1.79 -4.60 -18.51
C ALA A 169 2.08 -6.00 -19.10
N ASP A 170 1.08 -6.49 -19.84
CA ASP A 170 1.20 -7.17 -21.13
C ASP A 170 0.07 -6.65 -22.03
#